data_AF-A0A5Q4T654-F1
#
_entry.id   AF-A0A5Q4T654-F1
#
_cell.length_a   1.000
_cell.length_b   1.000
_cell.length_c   1.000
_cell.angle_alpha   90.00
_cell.angle_beta   90.00
_cell.angle_gamma   90.00
#
_symmetry.space_group_name_H-M   'P 1'
#
loop_
_entity.id
_entity.type
_entity.pdbx_description
1 polymer ?
#
loop_
_entity_poly.entity_id
_entity_poly.type
_entity_poly.pdbx_seq_one_letter_code
_entity_poly.pdbx_strand_id
1 'polypeptide(L)'
;MPGGSHAARTAIRNDVFGSDSPAVRLGGVHALAGLADDAPDVSLRQTCIDVLCAYLRLPYTPDPGPADLEGHHRFLALREVRHTILRLIGDHYRRPEGTHRSWQGCDLDLTGITIDGHMDFGGAMFASGEVSFSGAAFTDGTVSFHGATFSGAEVFFGGATFASGSVSFQDATFSDGEVSFARATFSGGRVLFGRGTFAGAAVSFTQATFSGGRVFFGGAMFASGAVSFSGAAFTDGTVSFLGATFDGSEMLFHDATFAGGELSFRSARGAAPSDLLAAVGSPVPAAVTLPSAWAPTS
;
A
#
# COMPACT_ATOMS: atom_id res chain seq x y z
N MET A 1 7.42 39.98 1.76
CA MET A 1 6.34 39.96 2.79
C MET A 1 6.19 38.52 3.28
N PRO A 2 6.74 38.13 4.44
CA PRO A 2 6.77 36.72 4.87
C PRO A 2 5.60 36.31 5.80
N GLY A 3 4.54 37.11 5.94
CA GLY A 3 3.45 36.86 6.90
C GLY A 3 2.24 36.05 6.40
N GLY A 4 2.13 35.78 5.09
CA GLY A 4 0.91 35.20 4.50
C GLY A 4 0.72 33.69 4.72
N SER A 5 1.81 32.92 4.79
CA SER A 5 1.72 31.45 4.84
C SER A 5 1.33 30.92 6.23
N HIS A 6 1.71 31.60 7.31
CA HIS A 6 1.35 31.17 8.67
C HIS A 6 -0.12 31.47 9.02
N ALA A 7 -0.65 32.61 8.58
CA ALA A 7 -2.06 32.97 8.81
C ALA A 7 -3.04 32.05 8.04
N ALA A 8 -2.69 31.66 6.81
CA ALA A 8 -3.45 30.67 6.04
C ALA A 8 -3.43 29.28 6.71
N ARG A 9 -2.27 28.88 7.26
CA ARG A 9 -2.08 27.62 8.00
C ARG A 9 -2.96 27.51 9.26
N THR A 10 -3.22 28.61 9.97
CA THR A 10 -4.05 28.59 11.18
C THR A 10 -5.54 28.68 10.88
N ALA A 11 -5.94 29.42 9.82
CA ALA A 11 -7.33 29.64 9.47
C ALA A 11 -8.03 28.40 8.91
N ILE A 12 -7.36 27.59 8.07
CA ILE A 12 -7.98 26.40 7.46
C ILE A 12 -8.11 25.25 8.48
N ARG A 13 -7.25 25.22 9.50
CA ARG A 13 -7.12 24.06 10.42
C ARG A 13 -8.23 23.98 11.48
N ASN A 14 -8.77 25.10 11.96
CA ASN A 14 -9.65 25.09 13.13
C ASN A 14 -11.15 25.20 12.81
N ASP A 15 -11.56 25.98 11.80
CA ASP A 15 -12.99 26.28 11.62
C ASP A 15 -13.76 25.22 10.83
N VAL A 16 -13.12 24.51 9.89
CA VAL A 16 -13.83 23.57 9.00
C VAL A 16 -13.73 22.11 9.45
N PHE A 17 -12.56 21.68 9.91
CA PHE A 17 -12.36 20.33 10.44
C PHE A 17 -12.69 20.21 11.94
N GLY A 18 -13.00 21.32 12.61
CA GLY A 18 -13.53 21.35 13.98
C GLY A 18 -15.07 21.29 14.05
N SER A 19 -15.78 21.48 12.93
CA SER A 19 -17.25 21.55 12.93
C SER A 19 -17.91 20.17 13.10
N ASP A 20 -18.93 20.02 13.93
CA ASP A 20 -19.71 18.76 14.02
C ASP A 20 -20.56 18.46 12.77
N SER A 21 -20.67 19.42 11.83
CA SER A 21 -21.44 19.25 10.61
C SER A 21 -20.64 18.52 9.50
N PRO A 22 -21.11 17.35 9.03
CA PRO A 22 -20.46 16.63 7.93
C PRO A 22 -20.44 17.44 6.62
N ALA A 23 -21.49 18.23 6.35
CA ALA A 23 -21.57 19.07 5.16
C ALA A 23 -20.50 20.18 5.16
N VAL A 24 -20.24 20.78 6.32
CA VAL A 24 -19.19 21.79 6.49
C VAL A 24 -17.81 21.15 6.25
N ARG A 25 -17.57 19.96 6.82
CA ARG A 25 -16.32 19.22 6.61
C ARG A 25 -16.11 18.87 5.13
N LEU A 26 -17.13 18.37 4.43
CA LEU A 26 -17.07 18.11 2.99
C LEU A 26 -16.76 19.37 2.18
N GLY A 27 -17.39 20.50 2.52
CA GLY A 27 -17.08 21.79 1.91
C GLY A 27 -15.61 22.17 2.10
N GLY A 28 -15.05 21.95 3.28
CA GLY A 28 -13.62 22.16 3.56
C GLY A 28 -12.68 21.27 2.78
N VAL A 29 -13.01 19.98 2.68
CA VAL A 29 -12.24 19.03 1.88
C VAL A 29 -12.13 19.49 0.43
N HIS A 30 -13.26 19.88 -0.18
CA HIS A 30 -13.26 20.39 -1.54
C HIS A 30 -12.55 21.73 -1.70
N ALA A 31 -12.68 22.63 -0.71
CA ALA A 31 -11.97 23.90 -0.72
C ALA A 31 -10.44 23.71 -0.63
N LEU A 32 -9.99 22.77 0.21
CA LEU A 32 -8.57 22.42 0.31
C LEU A 32 -8.03 21.76 -0.96
N ALA A 33 -8.79 20.85 -1.56
CA ALA A 33 -8.41 20.25 -2.83
C ALA A 33 -8.29 21.32 -3.94
N GLY A 34 -9.24 22.25 -4.01
CA GLY A 34 -9.17 23.40 -4.92
C GLY A 34 -7.97 24.31 -4.65
N LEU A 35 -7.63 24.55 -3.38
CA LEU A 35 -6.44 25.32 -3.02
C LEU A 35 -5.13 24.59 -3.40
N ALA A 36 -5.09 23.27 -3.28
CA ALA A 36 -3.96 22.45 -3.72
C ALA A 36 -3.79 22.48 -5.25
N ASP A 37 -4.91 22.47 -5.97
CA ASP A 37 -4.97 22.55 -7.42
C ASP A 37 -4.43 23.88 -7.95
N ASP A 38 -4.86 24.98 -7.33
CA ASP A 38 -4.51 26.35 -7.73
C ASP A 38 -3.24 26.87 -7.02
N ALA A 39 -2.52 26.00 -6.31
CA ALA A 39 -1.34 26.37 -5.54
C ALA A 39 -0.24 26.96 -6.45
N PRO A 40 0.35 28.12 -6.09
CA PRO A 40 1.37 28.79 -6.90
C PRO A 40 2.71 28.06 -6.89
N ASP A 41 2.94 27.19 -5.90
CA ASP A 41 4.15 26.40 -5.73
C ASP A 41 3.83 25.04 -5.07
N VAL A 42 4.81 24.12 -5.14
CA VAL A 42 4.71 22.76 -4.58
C VAL A 42 4.56 22.79 -3.05
N SER A 43 5.08 23.80 -2.35
CA SER A 43 5.05 23.85 -0.89
C SER A 43 3.63 24.10 -0.35
N LEU A 44 2.86 24.97 -1.00
CA LEU A 44 1.45 25.18 -0.64
C LEU A 44 0.60 23.96 -1.00
N ARG A 45 0.84 23.34 -2.16
CA ARG A 45 0.16 22.09 -2.55
C ARG A 45 0.39 21.00 -1.52
N GLN A 46 1.66 20.77 -1.14
CA GLN A 46 2.02 19.80 -0.11
C GLN A 46 1.33 20.12 1.21
N THR A 47 1.32 21.38 1.65
CA THR A 47 0.62 21.78 2.88
C THR A 47 -0.87 21.42 2.85
N CYS A 48 -1.55 21.58 1.71
CA CYS A 48 -2.96 21.23 1.59
C CYS A 48 -3.17 19.71 1.67
N ILE A 49 -2.31 18.94 1.01
CA ILE A 49 -2.30 17.48 1.04
C ILE A 49 -2.02 16.98 2.47
N ASP A 50 -1.05 17.57 3.17
CA ASP A 50 -0.72 17.24 4.56
C ASP A 50 -1.91 17.40 5.50
N VAL A 51 -2.74 18.44 5.30
CA VAL A 51 -3.95 18.65 6.12
C VAL A 51 -5.01 17.59 5.83
N LEU A 52 -5.19 17.19 4.56
CA LEU A 52 -6.09 16.10 4.18
C LEU A 52 -5.63 14.75 4.78
N CYS A 53 -4.33 14.46 4.70
CA CYS A 53 -3.70 13.29 5.30
C CYS A 53 -3.79 13.32 6.83
N ALA A 54 -3.57 14.47 7.48
CA ALA A 54 -3.75 14.63 8.92
C ALA A 54 -5.20 14.37 9.36
N TYR A 55 -6.19 14.78 8.55
CA TYR A 55 -7.60 14.45 8.83
C TYR A 55 -7.84 12.93 8.79
N LEU A 56 -7.28 12.23 7.80
CA LEU A 56 -7.39 10.77 7.70
C LEU A 56 -6.72 10.05 8.89
N ARG A 57 -5.72 10.66 9.52
CA ARG A 57 -5.04 10.12 10.71
C ARG A 57 -5.77 10.39 12.03
N LEU A 58 -6.87 11.14 12.04
CA LEU A 58 -7.72 11.26 13.22
C LEU A 58 -8.27 9.89 13.64
N PRO A 59 -8.56 9.67 14.94
CA PRO A 59 -9.04 8.39 15.45
C PRO A 59 -10.20 7.83 14.64
N TYR A 60 -10.07 6.58 14.20
CA TYR A 60 -11.13 5.85 13.52
C TYR A 60 -11.98 5.12 14.56
N THR A 61 -13.26 5.46 14.64
CA THR A 61 -14.23 4.73 15.48
C THR A 61 -15.00 3.76 14.59
N PRO A 62 -14.96 2.44 14.84
CA PRO A 62 -15.71 1.45 14.08
C PRO A 62 -17.22 1.71 14.11
N ASP A 63 -17.93 1.19 13.10
CA ASP A 63 -19.39 1.26 13.04
C ASP A 63 -20.03 0.58 14.28
N PRO A 64 -20.78 1.31 15.13
CA PRO A 64 -21.48 0.69 16.27
C PRO A 64 -22.67 -0.19 15.82
N GLY A 65 -23.04 -0.16 14.54
CA GLY A 65 -24.10 -0.94 13.95
C GLY A 65 -25.49 -0.32 14.16
N PRO A 66 -26.54 -0.89 13.53
CA PRO A 66 -27.86 -0.28 13.45
C PRO A 66 -28.62 -0.24 14.79
N ALA A 67 -28.12 -0.91 15.83
CA ALA A 67 -28.69 -0.86 17.18
C ALA A 67 -28.48 0.51 17.85
N ASP A 68 -27.39 1.21 17.52
CA ASP A 68 -27.13 2.59 17.90
C ASP A 68 -27.30 3.48 16.67
N LEU A 69 -28.55 3.88 16.37
CA LEU A 69 -28.87 4.65 15.16
C LEU A 69 -28.12 6.00 15.10
N GLU A 70 -27.96 6.68 16.24
CA GLU A 70 -27.25 7.97 16.28
C GLU A 70 -25.76 7.78 16.02
N GLY A 71 -25.14 6.82 16.71
CA GLY A 71 -23.75 6.45 16.49
C GLY A 71 -23.49 5.98 15.05
N HIS A 72 -24.37 5.16 14.49
CA HIS A 72 -24.30 4.66 13.12
C HIS A 72 -24.40 5.80 12.10
N HIS A 73 -25.36 6.71 12.24
CA HIS A 73 -25.47 7.87 11.35
C HIS A 73 -24.23 8.78 11.42
N ARG A 74 -23.68 9.00 12.61
CA ARG A 74 -22.43 9.78 12.79
C ARG A 74 -21.25 9.07 12.14
N PHE A 75 -21.14 7.76 12.30
CA PHE A 75 -20.13 6.93 11.64
C PHE A 75 -20.21 7.08 10.12
N LEU A 76 -21.40 6.87 9.52
CA LEU A 76 -21.60 6.98 8.08
C LEU A 76 -21.23 8.37 7.55
N ALA A 77 -21.61 9.42 8.27
CA ALA A 77 -21.32 10.79 7.84
C ALA A 77 -19.82 11.13 7.90
N LEU A 78 -19.10 10.68 8.93
CA LEU A 78 -17.64 10.84 9.00
C LEU A 78 -16.92 9.97 7.97
N ARG A 79 -17.42 8.75 7.74
CA ARG A 79 -16.92 7.85 6.71
C ARG A 79 -17.01 8.47 5.32
N GLU A 80 -18.11 9.16 5.00
CA GLU A 80 -18.28 9.87 3.73
C GLU A 80 -17.22 10.96 3.52
N VAL A 81 -16.90 11.74 4.56
CA VAL A 81 -15.82 12.74 4.49
C VAL A 81 -14.47 12.07 4.20
N ARG A 82 -14.15 11.00 4.92
CA ARG A 82 -12.89 10.26 4.75
C ARG A 82 -12.79 9.66 3.35
N HIS A 83 -13.87 9.03 2.87
CA HIS A 83 -13.95 8.43 1.54
C HIS A 83 -13.80 9.48 0.44
N THR A 84 -14.38 10.66 0.63
CA THR A 84 -14.19 11.80 -0.28
C THR A 84 -12.71 12.21 -0.37
N ILE A 85 -12.00 12.27 0.76
CA ILE A 85 -10.56 12.59 0.75
C ILE A 85 -9.76 11.50 0.01
N LEU A 86 -9.97 10.22 0.33
CA LEU A 86 -9.29 9.10 -0.33
C LEU A 86 -9.51 9.13 -1.85
N ARG A 87 -10.75 9.37 -2.28
CA ARG A 87 -11.10 9.49 -3.70
C ARG A 87 -10.40 10.67 -4.36
N LEU A 88 -10.39 11.85 -3.72
CA LEU A 88 -9.72 13.02 -4.27
C LEU A 88 -8.21 12.77 -4.42
N ILE A 89 -7.54 12.24 -3.40
CA ILE A 89 -6.11 11.88 -3.46
C ILE A 89 -5.84 11.00 -4.69
N GLY A 90 -6.59 9.90 -4.84
CA GLY A 90 -6.43 9.01 -6.00
C GLY A 90 -6.71 9.71 -7.35
N ASP A 91 -7.81 10.47 -7.45
CA ASP A 91 -8.19 11.22 -8.66
C ASP A 91 -7.08 12.19 -9.10
N HIS A 92 -6.39 12.84 -8.16
CA HIS A 92 -5.32 13.79 -8.47
C HIS A 92 -4.00 13.10 -8.81
N TYR A 93 -3.68 11.94 -8.21
CA TYR A 93 -2.50 11.16 -8.59
C TYR A 93 -2.65 10.45 -9.94
N ARG A 94 -3.87 10.12 -10.39
CA ARG A 94 -4.07 9.57 -11.74
C ARG A 94 -3.86 10.58 -12.86
N ARG A 95 -3.71 11.87 -12.53
CA ARG A 95 -3.37 12.90 -13.52
C ARG A 95 -1.88 12.84 -13.84
N PRO A 96 -1.48 12.83 -15.11
CA PRO A 96 -0.07 12.77 -15.50
C PRO A 96 0.76 13.86 -14.82
N GLU A 97 1.98 13.51 -14.41
CA GLU A 97 2.92 14.45 -13.81
C GLU A 97 3.09 15.72 -14.67
N GLY A 98 3.26 16.87 -14.03
CA GLY A 98 3.43 18.16 -14.70
C GLY A 98 2.15 18.76 -15.29
N THR A 99 1.03 18.04 -15.28
CA THR A 99 -0.28 18.61 -15.66
C THR A 99 -0.89 19.41 -14.53
N HIS A 100 -1.72 20.39 -14.89
CA HIS A 100 -2.52 21.15 -13.94
C HIS A 100 -3.36 20.18 -13.06
N ARG A 101 -3.34 20.39 -11.73
CA ARG A 101 -4.00 19.55 -10.70
C ARG A 101 -3.40 18.17 -10.45
N SER A 102 -2.27 17.82 -11.07
CA SER A 102 -1.56 16.60 -10.68
C SER A 102 -0.93 16.77 -9.30
N TRP A 103 -1.11 15.76 -8.46
CA TRP A 103 -0.47 15.66 -7.15
C TRP A 103 0.68 14.64 -7.14
N GLN A 104 1.05 14.07 -8.30
CA GLN A 104 2.25 13.24 -8.40
C GLN A 104 3.50 14.05 -7.99
N GLY A 105 4.41 13.40 -7.25
CA GLY A 105 5.60 14.02 -6.68
C GLY A 105 5.39 14.68 -5.30
N CYS A 106 4.16 14.76 -4.81
CA CYS A 106 3.89 15.12 -3.41
C CYS A 106 4.04 13.91 -2.47
N ASP A 107 4.24 14.19 -1.18
CA ASP A 107 4.26 13.18 -0.13
C ASP A 107 2.84 12.86 0.34
N LEU A 108 2.57 11.58 0.61
CA LEU A 108 1.33 11.08 1.22
C LEU A 108 1.63 10.37 2.54
N ASP A 109 1.51 11.10 3.65
CA ASP A 109 1.56 10.53 5.00
C ASP A 109 0.19 9.96 5.43
N LEU A 110 -0.05 8.71 5.06
CA LEU A 110 -1.21 7.91 5.44
C LEU A 110 -0.84 6.92 6.58
N THR A 111 0.13 7.29 7.42
CA THR A 111 0.60 6.48 8.54
C THR A 111 -0.53 6.24 9.55
N GLY A 112 -0.76 4.99 9.92
CA GLY A 112 -1.70 4.59 10.98
C GLY A 112 -3.18 4.75 10.62
N ILE A 113 -3.53 5.09 9.38
CA ILE A 113 -4.94 5.26 9.01
C ILE A 113 -5.66 3.92 8.95
N THR A 114 -6.98 3.92 9.19
CA THR A 114 -7.86 2.83 8.78
C THR A 114 -8.44 3.12 7.40
N ILE A 115 -8.30 2.17 6.50
CA ILE A 115 -8.85 2.18 5.14
C ILE A 115 -9.98 1.14 5.07
N ASP A 116 -11.17 1.64 4.78
CA ASP A 116 -12.40 0.90 4.54
C ASP A 116 -13.10 1.38 3.25
N GLY A 117 -12.34 2.05 2.38
CA GLY A 117 -12.80 2.71 1.17
C GLY A 117 -11.84 2.50 0.00
N HIS A 118 -12.19 3.07 -1.15
CA HIS A 118 -11.41 2.92 -2.38
C HIS A 118 -10.45 4.09 -2.60
N MET A 119 -9.24 3.78 -3.04
CA MET A 119 -8.27 4.75 -3.52
C MET A 119 -7.60 4.19 -4.77
N ASP A 120 -7.50 4.98 -5.84
CA ASP A 120 -6.97 4.52 -7.12
C ASP A 120 -5.85 5.43 -7.62
N PHE A 121 -4.68 4.82 -7.77
CA PHE A 121 -3.45 5.37 -8.33
C PHE A 121 -3.10 4.68 -9.66
N GLY A 122 -4.08 4.08 -10.33
CA GLY A 122 -3.87 3.36 -11.58
C GLY A 122 -3.14 4.19 -12.63
N GLY A 123 -2.05 3.67 -13.18
CA GLY A 123 -1.21 4.35 -14.17
C GLY A 123 -0.44 5.56 -13.64
N ALA A 124 -0.42 5.82 -12.33
CA ALA A 124 0.33 6.92 -11.76
C ALA A 124 1.85 6.68 -11.84
N MET A 125 2.63 7.77 -11.91
CA MET A 125 4.08 7.73 -11.86
C MET A 125 4.57 8.21 -10.49
N PHE A 126 5.31 7.35 -9.81
CA PHE A 126 5.94 7.59 -8.52
C PHE A 126 7.46 7.71 -8.74
N ALA A 127 7.85 8.85 -9.32
CA ALA A 127 9.25 9.19 -9.57
C ALA A 127 9.91 9.91 -8.38
N SER A 128 9.11 10.58 -7.55
CA SER A 128 9.52 11.23 -6.30
C SER A 128 8.32 11.33 -5.35
N GLY A 129 8.56 11.82 -4.14
CA GLY A 129 7.57 11.85 -3.06
C GLY A 129 7.45 10.50 -2.37
N GLU A 130 7.23 10.52 -1.07
CA GLU A 130 7.02 9.32 -0.25
C GLU A 130 5.53 9.00 -0.14
N VAL A 131 5.16 7.72 -0.21
CA VAL A 131 3.80 7.26 0.11
C VAL A 131 3.84 6.29 1.28
N SER A 132 3.51 6.76 2.49
CA SER A 132 3.52 5.95 3.70
C SER A 132 2.12 5.53 4.13
N PHE A 133 1.89 4.22 4.13
CA PHE A 133 0.82 3.50 4.82
C PHE A 133 1.35 2.74 6.05
N SER A 134 2.47 3.19 6.62
CA SER A 134 3.08 2.51 7.76
C SER A 134 2.09 2.40 8.93
N GLY A 135 1.91 1.21 9.49
CA GLY A 135 0.93 0.93 10.55
C GLY A 135 -0.53 1.07 10.14
N ALA A 136 -0.86 1.27 8.86
CA ALA A 136 -2.24 1.41 8.42
C ALA A 136 -3.01 0.06 8.51
N ALA A 137 -4.33 0.14 8.67
CA ALA A 137 -5.22 -1.01 8.69
C ALA A 137 -6.12 -1.05 7.45
N PHE A 138 -5.96 -2.06 6.61
CA PHE A 138 -6.77 -2.32 5.42
C PHE A 138 -7.92 -3.26 5.79
N THR A 139 -9.01 -2.66 6.24
CA THR A 139 -10.17 -3.35 6.83
C THR A 139 -11.28 -3.66 5.85
N ASP A 140 -11.35 -2.91 4.75
CA ASP A 140 -12.21 -3.14 3.58
C ASP A 140 -11.69 -2.28 2.42
N GLY A 141 -12.34 -2.33 1.26
CA GLY A 141 -12.04 -1.49 0.12
C GLY A 141 -10.80 -1.94 -0.65
N THR A 142 -10.36 -1.09 -1.57
CA THR A 142 -9.24 -1.41 -2.47
C THR A 142 -8.35 -0.20 -2.66
N VAL A 143 -7.04 -0.39 -2.47
CA VAL A 143 -6.02 0.56 -2.91
C VAL A 143 -5.36 0.02 -4.18
N SER A 144 -5.57 0.69 -5.30
CA SER A 144 -5.09 0.26 -6.61
C SER A 144 -3.89 1.10 -7.03
N PHE A 145 -2.81 0.41 -7.43
CA PHE A 145 -1.64 0.91 -8.14
C PHE A 145 -1.51 0.16 -9.48
N HIS A 146 -2.64 -0.25 -10.07
CA HIS A 146 -2.64 -1.03 -11.30
C HIS A 146 -1.93 -0.28 -12.43
N GLY A 147 -0.92 -0.89 -13.04
CA GLY A 147 -0.13 -0.26 -14.10
C GLY A 147 0.68 0.96 -13.66
N ALA A 148 0.81 1.23 -12.37
CA ALA A 148 1.63 2.34 -11.86
C ALA A 148 3.13 2.06 -12.09
N THR A 149 3.92 3.12 -12.16
CA THR A 149 5.39 3.04 -12.31
C THR A 149 6.07 3.64 -11.09
N PHE A 150 6.99 2.90 -10.49
CA PHE A 150 7.82 3.30 -9.36
C PHE A 150 9.27 3.35 -9.82
N SER A 151 9.85 4.55 -9.85
CA SER A 151 11.17 4.82 -10.44
C SER A 151 12.03 5.73 -9.57
N GLY A 152 11.77 5.76 -8.26
CA GLY A 152 12.53 6.58 -7.31
C GLY A 152 11.78 6.93 -6.03
N ALA A 153 10.45 6.87 -6.04
CA ALA A 153 9.63 7.02 -4.84
C ALA A 153 9.69 5.78 -3.95
N GLU A 154 9.54 5.99 -2.64
CA GLU A 154 9.42 4.93 -1.64
C GLU A 154 7.96 4.77 -1.21
N VAL A 155 7.50 3.52 -1.12
CA VAL A 155 6.14 3.18 -0.68
C VAL A 155 6.20 2.25 0.52
N PHE A 156 5.76 2.75 1.68
CA PHE A 156 5.90 2.06 2.94
C PHE A 156 4.57 1.51 3.45
N PHE A 157 4.53 0.22 3.73
CA PHE A 157 3.45 -0.51 4.42
C PHE A 157 3.99 -1.14 5.72
N GLY A 158 5.06 -0.57 6.28
CA GLY A 158 5.75 -1.13 7.44
C GLY A 158 4.80 -1.28 8.64
N GLY A 159 4.65 -2.51 9.17
CA GLY A 159 3.71 -2.78 10.27
C GLY A 159 2.23 -2.65 9.92
N ALA A 160 1.86 -2.49 8.65
CA ALA A 160 0.47 -2.42 8.22
C ALA A 160 -0.25 -3.76 8.40
N THR A 161 -1.58 -3.71 8.57
CA THR A 161 -2.44 -4.90 8.70
C THR A 161 -3.42 -5.02 7.53
N PHE A 162 -3.34 -6.11 6.79
CA PHE A 162 -4.25 -6.47 5.70
C PHE A 162 -5.29 -7.48 6.20
N ALA A 163 -6.34 -6.97 6.85
CA ALA A 163 -7.35 -7.79 7.50
C ALA A 163 -8.41 -8.32 6.50
N SER A 164 -8.92 -7.45 5.62
CA SER A 164 -9.87 -7.88 4.59
C SER A 164 -9.80 -7.03 3.30
N GLY A 165 -9.24 -5.83 3.39
CA GLY A 165 -9.02 -4.96 2.23
C GLY A 165 -8.00 -5.52 1.23
N SER A 166 -8.00 -4.96 0.03
CA SER A 166 -7.11 -5.37 -1.06
C SER A 166 -6.16 -4.25 -1.48
N VAL A 167 -4.90 -4.60 -1.76
CA VAL A 167 -3.96 -3.71 -2.45
C VAL A 167 -3.51 -4.36 -3.76
N SER A 168 -3.53 -3.62 -4.86
CA SER A 168 -3.21 -4.16 -6.18
C SER A 168 -2.11 -3.37 -6.87
N PHE A 169 -0.99 -4.01 -7.14
CA PHE A 169 0.11 -3.59 -8.00
C PHE A 169 0.14 -4.42 -9.31
N GLN A 170 -1.01 -4.93 -9.76
CA GLN A 170 -1.05 -5.68 -11.01
C GLN A 170 -0.55 -4.84 -12.18
N ASP A 171 0.27 -5.43 -13.04
CA ASP A 171 0.89 -4.78 -14.20
C ASP A 171 1.77 -3.55 -13.84
N ALA A 172 2.09 -3.33 -12.57
CA ALA A 172 2.96 -2.24 -12.14
C ALA A 172 4.42 -2.50 -12.51
N THR A 173 5.18 -1.42 -12.72
CA THR A 173 6.61 -1.47 -13.00
C THR A 173 7.39 -0.85 -11.86
N PHE A 174 8.38 -1.55 -11.34
CA PHE A 174 9.28 -1.12 -10.27
C PHE A 174 10.71 -1.12 -10.81
N SER A 175 11.16 0.03 -11.34
CA SER A 175 12.49 0.18 -11.93
C SER A 175 13.53 0.72 -10.95
N ASP A 176 13.10 1.39 -9.89
CA ASP A 176 13.93 1.88 -8.79
C ASP A 176 13.05 2.19 -7.57
N GLY A 177 13.66 2.49 -6.42
CA GLY A 177 12.99 2.77 -5.15
C GLY A 177 12.70 1.51 -4.31
N GLU A 178 11.93 1.69 -3.25
CA GLU A 178 11.56 0.62 -2.32
C GLU A 178 10.04 0.51 -2.16
N VAL A 179 9.55 -0.74 -2.14
CA VAL A 179 8.20 -1.05 -1.63
C VAL A 179 8.34 -1.97 -0.42
N SER A 180 8.06 -1.43 0.77
CA SER A 180 8.35 -2.11 2.02
C SER A 180 7.07 -2.55 2.73
N PHE A 181 6.88 -3.86 2.89
CA PHE A 181 5.89 -4.50 3.76
C PHE A 181 6.56 -5.07 5.02
N ALA A 182 7.67 -4.47 5.45
CA ALA A 182 8.41 -4.95 6.61
C ALA A 182 7.50 -5.02 7.84
N ARG A 183 7.48 -6.16 8.54
CA ARG A 183 6.62 -6.41 9.72
C ARG A 183 5.11 -6.28 9.47
N ALA A 184 4.66 -6.24 8.21
CA ALA A 184 3.24 -6.22 7.91
C ALA A 184 2.56 -7.55 8.26
N THR A 185 1.26 -7.50 8.56
CA THR A 185 0.44 -8.69 8.86
C THR A 185 -0.63 -8.88 7.79
N PHE A 186 -0.66 -10.06 7.17
CA PHE A 186 -1.64 -10.47 6.17
C PHE A 186 -2.58 -11.52 6.79
N SER A 187 -3.70 -11.07 7.36
CA SER A 187 -4.62 -11.93 8.13
C SER A 187 -5.94 -12.28 7.42
N GLY A 188 -6.20 -11.69 6.26
CA GLY A 188 -7.35 -12.05 5.42
C GLY A 188 -7.50 -11.22 4.15
N GLY A 189 -6.83 -10.06 4.10
CA GLY A 189 -6.73 -9.20 2.92
C GLY A 189 -5.87 -9.79 1.81
N ARG A 190 -5.81 -9.08 0.69
CA ARG A 190 -5.09 -9.49 -0.52
C ARG A 190 -4.07 -8.46 -0.95
N VAL A 191 -2.90 -8.89 -1.38
CA VAL A 191 -1.94 -8.04 -2.10
C VAL A 191 -1.55 -8.69 -3.43
N LEU A 192 -1.74 -7.98 -4.53
CA LEU A 192 -1.62 -8.52 -5.89
C LEU A 192 -0.48 -7.82 -6.64
N PHE A 193 0.52 -8.56 -7.09
CA PHE A 193 1.64 -8.10 -7.94
C PHE A 193 1.66 -8.78 -9.31
N GLY A 194 0.55 -9.44 -9.69
CA GLY A 194 0.51 -10.25 -10.90
C GLY A 194 0.88 -9.46 -12.15
N ARG A 195 1.70 -10.08 -13.03
CA ARG A 195 2.28 -9.46 -14.24
C ARG A 195 3.09 -8.18 -14.02
N GLY A 196 3.44 -7.86 -12.77
CA GLY A 196 4.33 -6.75 -12.46
C GLY A 196 5.77 -7.01 -12.92
N THR A 197 6.51 -5.94 -13.18
CA THR A 197 7.93 -6.00 -13.54
C THR A 197 8.77 -5.37 -12.44
N PHE A 198 9.75 -6.10 -11.92
CA PHE A 198 10.71 -5.67 -10.91
C PHE A 198 12.10 -5.65 -11.55
N ALA A 199 12.61 -4.47 -11.85
CA ALA A 199 13.83 -4.25 -12.62
C ALA A 199 14.72 -3.19 -11.97
N GLY A 200 14.98 -3.34 -10.67
CA GLY A 200 15.91 -2.49 -9.91
C GLY A 200 15.42 -2.12 -8.51
N ALA A 201 14.11 -2.14 -8.29
CA ALA A 201 13.53 -1.84 -6.99
C ALA A 201 13.72 -2.97 -5.97
N ALA A 202 13.74 -2.59 -4.69
CA ALA A 202 13.68 -3.53 -3.58
C ALA A 202 12.22 -3.72 -3.13
N VAL A 203 11.79 -4.98 -2.96
CA VAL A 203 10.50 -5.32 -2.34
C VAL A 203 10.75 -6.12 -1.08
N SER A 204 10.37 -5.57 0.06
CA SER A 204 10.67 -6.18 1.36
C SER A 204 9.41 -6.68 2.05
N PHE A 205 9.36 -7.97 2.37
CA PHE A 205 8.43 -8.61 3.31
C PHE A 205 9.16 -9.06 4.57
N THR A 206 10.27 -8.41 4.89
CA THR A 206 11.12 -8.78 6.02
C THR A 206 10.32 -8.77 7.32
N GLN A 207 10.37 -9.87 8.09
CA GLN A 207 9.60 -10.06 9.32
C GLN A 207 8.07 -9.95 9.16
N ALA A 208 7.53 -10.07 7.95
CA ALA A 208 6.09 -10.05 7.73
C ALA A 208 5.43 -11.36 8.21
N THR A 209 4.16 -11.28 8.60
CA THR A 209 3.36 -12.44 9.04
C THR A 209 2.23 -12.72 8.05
N PHE A 210 2.16 -13.95 7.54
CA PHE A 210 1.10 -14.44 6.66
C PHE A 210 0.21 -15.44 7.43
N SER A 211 -0.97 -14.99 7.87
CA SER A 211 -1.87 -15.67 8.80
C SER A 211 -3.34 -15.64 8.35
N GLY A 212 -3.58 -16.00 7.08
CA GLY A 212 -4.91 -16.07 6.46
C GLY A 212 -5.08 -15.15 5.24
N GLY A 213 -4.22 -14.14 5.11
CA GLY A 213 -4.15 -13.26 3.94
C GLY A 213 -3.46 -13.91 2.74
N ARG A 214 -3.58 -13.26 1.57
CA ARG A 214 -3.06 -13.80 0.30
C ARG A 214 -2.18 -12.79 -0.43
N VAL A 215 -1.00 -13.21 -0.86
CA VAL A 215 -0.10 -12.40 -1.69
C VAL A 215 0.23 -13.14 -2.99
N PHE A 216 -0.02 -12.48 -4.13
CA PHE A 216 0.06 -13.13 -5.45
C PHE A 216 1.01 -12.39 -6.39
N PHE A 217 2.02 -13.09 -6.90
CA PHE A 217 3.00 -12.62 -7.89
C PHE A 217 2.84 -13.36 -9.23
N GLY A 218 1.62 -13.79 -9.56
CA GLY A 218 1.37 -14.63 -10.73
C GLY A 218 1.84 -13.98 -12.03
N GLY A 219 2.74 -14.63 -12.76
CA GLY A 219 3.32 -14.12 -14.01
C GLY A 219 4.19 -12.87 -13.86
N ALA A 220 4.60 -12.51 -12.63
CA ALA A 220 5.51 -11.39 -12.42
C ALA A 220 6.92 -11.69 -12.96
N MET A 221 7.64 -10.65 -13.36
CA MET A 221 9.02 -10.73 -13.84
C MET A 221 9.94 -10.00 -12.87
N PHE A 222 10.90 -10.73 -12.31
CA PHE A 222 11.95 -10.21 -11.45
C PHE A 222 13.27 -10.24 -12.23
N ALA A 223 13.60 -9.12 -12.87
CA ALA A 223 14.76 -8.97 -13.75
C ALA A 223 16.01 -8.46 -13.01
N SER A 224 15.83 -7.69 -11.94
CA SER A 224 16.90 -7.21 -11.05
C SER A 224 16.31 -6.61 -9.78
N GLY A 225 17.17 -6.25 -8.83
CA GLY A 225 16.75 -5.84 -7.48
C GLY A 225 16.64 -7.02 -6.53
N ALA A 226 15.95 -6.82 -5.41
CA ALA A 226 15.85 -7.82 -4.36
C ALA A 226 14.42 -7.98 -3.86
N VAL A 227 14.00 -9.22 -3.61
CA VAL A 227 12.75 -9.55 -2.93
C VAL A 227 13.07 -10.33 -1.65
N SER A 228 12.85 -9.72 -0.50
CA SER A 228 13.19 -10.33 0.79
C SER A 228 11.95 -10.82 1.52
N PHE A 229 11.94 -12.09 1.90
CA PHE A 229 11.03 -12.69 2.89
C PHE A 229 11.78 -13.06 4.17
N SER A 230 12.93 -12.42 4.43
CA SER A 230 13.77 -12.79 5.56
C SER A 230 13.06 -12.60 6.90
N GLY A 231 13.08 -13.62 7.75
CA GLY A 231 12.36 -13.65 9.02
C GLY A 231 10.84 -13.68 8.91
N ALA A 232 10.27 -13.85 7.70
CA ALA A 232 8.83 -13.88 7.53
C ALA A 232 8.22 -15.18 8.08
N ALA A 233 7.00 -15.09 8.60
CA ALA A 233 6.28 -16.23 9.19
C ALA A 233 5.06 -16.61 8.35
N PHE A 234 5.02 -17.84 7.87
CA PHE A 234 3.94 -18.41 7.06
C PHE A 234 3.11 -19.39 7.91
N THR A 235 2.05 -18.90 8.54
CA THR A 235 1.26 -19.68 9.53
C THR A 235 -0.05 -20.23 8.96
N ASP A 236 -0.77 -19.44 8.16
CA ASP A 236 -2.05 -19.86 7.52
C ASP A 236 -2.38 -19.03 6.26
N GLY A 237 -1.44 -18.17 5.80
CA GLY A 237 -1.61 -17.36 4.59
C GLY A 237 -1.11 -18.06 3.33
N THR A 238 -1.48 -17.52 2.17
CA THR A 238 -1.01 -18.00 0.86
C THR A 238 -0.06 -16.99 0.23
N VAL A 239 1.10 -17.44 -0.21
CA VAL A 239 1.99 -16.68 -1.09
C VAL A 239 2.24 -17.49 -2.36
N SER A 240 1.94 -16.93 -3.53
CA SER A 240 2.06 -17.65 -4.80
C SER A 240 2.81 -16.84 -5.86
N PHE A 241 3.79 -17.50 -6.45
CA PHE A 241 4.63 -17.06 -7.57
C PHE A 241 4.30 -17.84 -8.86
N LEU A 242 3.01 -18.18 -9.06
CA LEU A 242 2.57 -18.98 -10.19
C LEU A 242 3.07 -18.41 -11.52
N GLY A 243 3.95 -19.14 -12.22
CA GLY A 243 4.48 -18.71 -13.51
C GLY A 243 5.39 -17.47 -13.46
N ALA A 244 5.85 -17.05 -12.29
CA ALA A 244 6.80 -15.95 -12.17
C ALA A 244 8.18 -16.30 -12.72
N THR A 245 8.92 -15.30 -13.20
CA THR A 245 10.27 -15.47 -13.74
C THR A 245 11.28 -14.70 -12.88
N PHE A 246 12.35 -15.39 -12.47
CA PHE A 246 13.44 -14.85 -11.65
C PHE A 246 14.74 -14.87 -12.46
N ASP A 247 15.04 -13.77 -13.16
CA ASP A 247 16.15 -13.67 -14.10
C ASP A 247 17.03 -12.45 -13.76
N GLY A 248 17.85 -12.58 -12.71
CA GLY A 248 18.77 -11.54 -12.26
C GLY A 248 18.41 -10.86 -10.94
N SER A 249 17.25 -11.16 -10.35
CA SER A 249 16.87 -10.72 -9.01
C SER A 249 17.34 -11.69 -7.92
N GLU A 250 17.74 -11.16 -6.76
CA GLU A 250 17.93 -11.98 -5.57
C GLU A 250 16.60 -12.14 -4.82
N MET A 251 16.25 -13.37 -4.46
CA MET A 251 15.08 -13.65 -3.61
C MET A 251 15.55 -14.37 -2.35
N LEU A 252 15.26 -13.81 -1.18
CA LEU A 252 15.82 -14.23 0.11
C LEU A 252 14.73 -14.80 1.02
N PHE A 253 15.00 -15.96 1.62
CA PHE A 253 14.15 -16.60 2.66
C PHE A 253 14.89 -16.82 3.98
N HIS A 254 15.98 -16.09 4.23
CA HIS A 254 16.78 -16.24 5.45
C HIS A 254 15.91 -16.16 6.71
N ASP A 255 16.01 -17.14 7.60
CA ASP A 255 15.19 -17.24 8.83
C ASP A 255 13.65 -17.21 8.63
N ALA A 256 13.15 -17.44 7.41
CA ALA A 256 11.72 -17.58 7.18
C ALA A 256 11.21 -18.89 7.82
N THR A 257 9.99 -18.85 8.36
CA THR A 257 9.39 -19.98 9.08
C THR A 257 8.08 -20.42 8.44
N PHE A 258 7.88 -21.73 8.31
CA PHE A 258 6.68 -22.33 7.73
C PHE A 258 5.96 -23.18 8.77
N ALA A 259 4.79 -22.71 9.20
CA ALA A 259 3.97 -23.31 10.25
C ALA A 259 2.51 -23.50 9.83
N GLY A 260 2.25 -23.67 8.53
CA GLY A 260 0.92 -23.98 7.98
C GLY A 260 0.52 -23.18 6.73
N GLY A 261 1.22 -22.07 6.44
CA GLY A 261 0.96 -21.28 5.24
C GLY A 261 1.37 -21.96 3.92
N GLU A 262 0.65 -21.65 2.85
CA GLU A 262 0.97 -22.12 1.49
C GLU A 262 2.01 -21.22 0.84
N LEU A 263 3.08 -21.82 0.30
CA LEU A 263 4.05 -21.15 -0.55
C LEU A 263 4.18 -21.89 -1.88
N SER A 264 3.75 -21.27 -2.96
CA SER A 264 3.68 -21.92 -4.26
C SER A 264 4.54 -21.24 -5.32
N PHE A 265 5.53 -21.95 -5.83
CA PHE A 265 6.34 -21.59 -6.99
C PHE A 265 5.97 -22.41 -8.23
N ARG A 266 4.72 -22.88 -8.31
CA ARG A 266 4.25 -23.67 -9.45
C ARG A 266 4.57 -22.95 -10.76
N SER A 267 5.23 -23.65 -11.69
CA SER A 267 5.61 -23.11 -13.01
C SER A 267 6.54 -21.89 -12.98
N ALA A 268 7.13 -21.55 -11.83
CA ALA A 268 8.16 -20.52 -11.75
C ALA A 268 9.42 -20.95 -12.51
N ARG A 269 10.17 -19.97 -13.02
CA ARG A 269 11.37 -20.17 -13.83
C ARG A 269 12.52 -19.31 -13.32
N GLY A 270 13.75 -19.74 -13.62
CA GLY A 270 14.96 -19.01 -13.27
C GLY A 270 15.73 -19.63 -12.10
N ALA A 271 16.52 -18.81 -11.41
CA ALA A 271 17.30 -19.25 -10.26
C ALA A 271 16.39 -19.57 -9.06
N ALA A 272 16.73 -20.62 -8.32
CA ALA A 272 16.05 -20.93 -7.07
C ALA A 272 16.34 -19.82 -6.04
N PRO A 273 15.34 -19.39 -5.24
CA PRO A 273 15.56 -18.41 -4.18
C PRO A 273 16.61 -18.89 -3.16
N SER A 274 17.46 -17.96 -2.71
CA SER A 274 18.46 -18.21 -1.67
C SER A 274 17.79 -18.53 -0.34
N ASP A 275 18.39 -19.44 0.43
CA ASP A 275 17.93 -19.93 1.73
C ASP A 275 16.56 -20.61 1.75
N LEU A 276 15.86 -20.74 0.62
CA LEU A 276 14.52 -21.32 0.58
C LEU A 276 14.50 -22.77 1.08
N LEU A 277 15.40 -23.62 0.58
CA LEU A 277 15.45 -25.03 1.00
C LEU A 277 15.83 -25.18 2.49
N ALA A 278 16.68 -24.30 3.00
CA ALA A 278 17.03 -24.27 4.42
C ALA A 278 15.82 -23.85 5.27
N ALA A 279 15.06 -22.86 4.82
CA ALA A 279 13.89 -22.33 5.51
C ALA A 279 12.71 -23.32 5.52
N VAL A 280 12.42 -23.99 4.40
CA VAL A 280 11.31 -24.96 4.32
C VAL A 280 11.65 -26.31 4.96
N GLY A 281 12.93 -26.62 5.10
CA GLY A 281 13.41 -27.86 5.70
C GLY A 281 13.29 -29.10 4.79
N SER A 282 13.65 -30.25 5.35
CA SER A 282 13.56 -31.56 4.70
C SER A 282 12.84 -32.58 5.62
N PRO A 283 11.79 -33.27 5.16
CA PRO A 283 11.20 -33.17 3.82
C PRO A 283 10.49 -31.82 3.61
N VAL A 284 10.42 -31.38 2.35
CA VAL A 284 9.67 -30.17 1.99
C VAL A 284 8.19 -30.36 2.37
N PRO A 285 7.57 -29.42 3.12
CA PRO A 285 6.16 -29.52 3.52
C PRO A 285 5.23 -29.57 2.31
N ALA A 286 4.10 -30.29 2.41
CA ALA A 286 3.11 -30.40 1.32
C ALA A 286 2.48 -29.04 0.92
N ALA A 287 2.48 -28.07 1.84
CA ALA A 287 2.02 -26.71 1.60
C ALA A 287 3.02 -25.87 0.76
N VAL A 288 4.24 -26.39 0.53
CA VAL A 288 5.26 -25.76 -0.31
C VAL A 288 5.32 -26.48 -1.65
N THR A 289 5.04 -25.77 -2.73
CA THR A 289 5.17 -26.28 -4.10
C THR A 289 6.39 -25.69 -4.78
N LEU A 290 7.36 -26.53 -5.15
CA LEU A 290 8.57 -26.13 -5.88
C LEU A 290 8.55 -26.65 -7.33
N PRO A 291 9.13 -25.92 -8.31
CA PRO A 291 9.50 -26.50 -9.60
C PRO A 291 10.44 -27.68 -9.41
N SER A 292 10.35 -28.68 -10.31
CA SER A 292 11.23 -29.85 -10.26
C SER A 292 12.72 -29.51 -10.31
N ALA A 293 13.08 -28.42 -10.98
CA ALA A 293 14.45 -27.91 -11.07
C ALA A 293 15.00 -27.34 -9.75
N TRP A 294 14.12 -27.02 -8.78
CA TRP A 294 14.49 -26.44 -7.49
C TRP A 294 14.30 -27.41 -6.33
N ALA A 295 13.69 -28.57 -6.58
CA ALA A 295 13.50 -29.58 -5.56
C ALA A 295 14.87 -30.16 -5.12
N PRO A 296 15.02 -30.57 -3.85
CA PRO A 296 16.21 -31.28 -3.40
C PRO A 296 16.44 -32.51 -4.29
N THR A 297 17.69 -32.76 -4.69
CA THR A 297 18.05 -34.03 -5.33
C THR A 297 17.85 -35.16 -4.32
N SER A 298 16.97 -36.10 -4.66
CA SER A 298 16.68 -37.32 -3.90
C SER A 298 17.90 -38.22 -3.72
#